data_AF-A0A1C4YGL8-F1
#
_entry.id   AF-A0A1C4YGL8-F1
#
_cell.length_a   1.000
_cell.length_b   1.000
_cell.length_c   1.000
_cell.angle_alpha   90.00
_cell.angle_beta   90.00
_cell.angle_gamma   90.00
#
_symmetry.space_group_name_H-M   'P 1'
#
loop_
_entity.id
_entity.type
_entity.pdbx_description
1 polymer ?
#
loop_
_entity_poly.entity_id
_entity_poly.type
_entity_poly.pdbx_seq_one_letter_code
_entity_poly.pdbx_strand_id
1 'polypeptide(L)'
;MRIDPSRFTVGDEWAYRQSDHAPSERVRILAVEPKKTSARLEIRFLDDPNERVEKVPGSRLRVPWGEVGTFDALMANWQRIDDLSLDHTEEACVEEIFGLLISDDVAELLWSPVSCATDIHDRARLCEIIDGPVDDILASAEWFDHGGRTILSPAGTLHLVEAACHAHPTLVLDLVIEQEAQSRRKCKFGDEHRVGRDSRSTTPEWEYDWYRRHDRPRHELLRQWCGHRAVTHHERFLAAEAETHRLDILITDLLKALDNLGEHEQATRFAEEHERDRITPHTMRPVVERPLHPSEIPVREIKVRRRWW
;
A
#
# COMPACT_ATOMS: atom_id res chain seq x y z
N MET A 1 9.79 -14.16 22.71
CA MET A 1 11.18 -14.54 22.37
C MET A 1 11.64 -15.67 23.31
N ARG A 2 11.92 -16.88 22.80
CA ARG A 2 12.55 -17.94 23.60
C ARG A 2 14.01 -17.59 23.75
N ILE A 3 14.52 -17.61 24.97
CA ILE A 3 15.93 -17.30 25.25
C ILE A 3 16.60 -18.58 25.66
N ASP A 4 17.66 -18.94 24.94
CA ASP A 4 18.52 -20.04 25.31
C ASP A 4 19.34 -19.62 26.55
N PRO A 5 19.11 -20.25 27.73
CA PRO A 5 19.85 -19.92 28.93
C PRO A 5 21.35 -20.27 28.83
N SER A 6 21.75 -21.15 27.91
CA SER A 6 23.15 -21.56 27.74
C SER A 6 24.07 -20.46 27.18
N ARG A 7 23.49 -19.38 26.64
CA ARG A 7 24.25 -18.23 26.14
C ARG A 7 24.85 -17.36 27.26
N PHE A 8 24.46 -17.56 28.51
CA PHE A 8 24.89 -16.75 29.64
C PHE A 8 25.89 -17.53 30.50
N THR A 9 27.11 -17.01 30.64
CA THR A 9 28.10 -17.56 31.56
C THR A 9 28.27 -16.65 32.77
N VAL A 10 28.40 -17.23 33.96
CA VAL A 10 28.73 -16.47 35.16
C VAL A 10 30.10 -15.82 35.00
N GLY A 11 30.20 -14.53 35.30
CA GLY A 11 31.39 -13.72 35.10
C GLY A 11 31.38 -12.91 33.80
N ASP A 12 30.54 -13.26 32.83
CA ASP A 12 30.45 -12.52 31.57
C ASP A 12 29.89 -11.11 31.79
N GLU A 13 30.35 -10.19 30.95
CA GLU A 13 29.87 -8.82 30.90
C GLU A 13 28.94 -8.61 29.72
N TRP A 14 27.81 -7.96 29.99
CA TRP A 14 26.71 -7.81 29.05
C TRP A 14 26.13 -6.41 29.13
N ALA A 15 25.47 -5.99 28.04
CA ALA A 15 24.69 -4.77 27.99
C ALA A 15 23.28 -5.05 28.54
N TYR A 16 22.96 -4.40 29.66
CA TYR A 16 21.61 -4.37 30.24
C TYR A 16 20.85 -3.14 29.75
N ARG A 17 19.56 -3.29 29.42
CA ARG A 17 18.65 -2.17 29.15
C ARG A 17 17.31 -2.34 29.87
N GLN A 18 16.90 -1.32 30.61
CA GLN A 18 15.61 -1.30 31.32
C GLN A 18 14.40 -1.19 30.37
N SER A 19 14.56 -0.61 29.19
CA SER A 19 13.58 -0.55 28.11
C SER A 19 14.33 -0.43 26.77
N ASP A 20 13.63 -0.54 25.64
CA ASP A 20 14.27 -0.44 24.33
C ASP A 20 14.90 0.93 24.07
N HIS A 21 14.36 1.99 24.67
CA HIS A 21 14.91 3.35 24.57
C HIS A 21 15.86 3.75 25.73
N ALA A 22 16.00 2.93 26.77
CA ALA A 22 16.91 3.24 27.88
C ALA A 22 18.39 3.03 27.46
N PRO A 23 19.35 3.82 27.95
CA PRO A 23 20.76 3.60 27.65
C PRO A 23 21.24 2.22 28.11
N SER A 24 22.26 1.69 27.44
CA SER A 24 22.91 0.44 27.84
C SER A 24 23.78 0.63 29.07
N GLU A 25 23.60 -0.20 30.09
CA GLU A 25 24.41 -0.22 31.30
C GLU A 25 25.29 -1.48 31.32
N ARG A 26 26.55 -1.33 31.75
CA ARG A 26 27.49 -2.45 31.86
C ARG A 26 27.17 -3.27 33.10
N VAL A 27 26.90 -4.55 32.89
CA VAL A 27 26.61 -5.47 33.99
C VAL A 27 27.44 -6.74 33.91
N ARG A 28 27.72 -7.34 35.06
CA ARG A 28 28.36 -8.66 35.18
C ARG A 28 27.37 -9.69 35.71
N ILE A 29 27.33 -10.87 35.09
CA ILE A 29 26.46 -11.97 35.52
C ILE A 29 27.06 -12.65 36.75
N LEU A 30 26.31 -12.70 37.85
CA LEU A 30 26.71 -13.36 39.10
C LEU A 30 26.13 -14.77 39.23
N ALA A 31 24.89 -14.98 38.78
CA ALA A 31 24.23 -16.27 38.81
C ALA A 31 23.22 -16.40 37.66
N VAL A 32 23.07 -17.64 37.17
CA VAL A 32 22.11 -18.00 36.13
C VAL A 32 21.12 -19.02 36.70
N GLU A 33 19.85 -18.64 36.78
CA GLU A 33 18.73 -19.52 37.14
C GLU A 33 17.97 -19.89 35.84
N PRO A 34 18.34 -21.00 35.18
CA PRO A 34 17.69 -21.42 33.94
C PRO A 34 16.24 -21.86 34.19
N LYS A 35 15.35 -21.49 33.28
CA LYS A 35 13.98 -22.00 33.18
C LYS A 35 13.78 -22.62 31.80
N LYS A 36 12.70 -23.37 31.62
CA LYS A 36 12.40 -24.12 30.39
C LYS A 36 12.46 -23.29 29.09
N THR A 37 12.16 -21.99 29.16
CA THR A 37 12.12 -21.08 27.98
C THR A 37 12.68 -19.68 28.26
N SER A 38 13.30 -19.47 29.42
CA SER A 38 13.83 -18.18 29.86
C SER A 38 14.95 -18.38 30.89
N ALA A 39 15.66 -17.33 31.25
CA ALA A 39 16.59 -17.32 32.37
C ALA A 39 16.24 -16.18 33.33
N ARG A 40 16.42 -16.40 34.63
CA ARG A 40 16.56 -15.32 35.61
C ARG A 40 18.03 -15.17 35.94
N LEU A 41 18.51 -13.94 35.90
CA LEU A 41 19.93 -13.64 36.01
C LEU A 41 20.12 -12.68 37.17
N GLU A 42 21.02 -13.02 38.07
CA GLU A 42 21.50 -12.09 39.10
C GLU A 42 22.68 -11.33 38.51
N ILE A 43 22.55 -10.01 38.40
CA ILE A 43 23.50 -9.14 37.72
C ILE A 43 24.02 -8.07 38.68
N ARG A 44 25.27 -7.66 38.49
CA ARG A 44 25.89 -6.51 39.18
C ARG A 44 26.15 -5.39 38.19
N PHE A 45 25.70 -4.19 38.50
CA PHE A 45 26.01 -2.99 37.72
C PHE A 45 27.44 -2.54 38.01
N LEU A 46 28.28 -2.47 36.97
CA LEU A 46 29.71 -2.15 37.11
C LEU A 46 29.98 -0.65 37.12
N ASP A 47 29.08 0.15 36.53
CA ASP A 47 29.22 1.62 36.45
C ASP A 47 28.43 2.35 37.56
N ASP A 48 27.72 1.62 38.42
CA ASP A 48 27.00 2.16 39.58
C ASP A 48 27.95 2.27 40.79
N PRO A 49 28.10 3.45 41.42
CA PRO A 49 28.96 3.64 42.59
C PRO A 49 28.63 2.71 43.77
N ASN A 50 27.39 2.25 43.87
CA ASN A 50 26.93 1.36 44.94
C ASN A 50 26.99 -0.13 44.56
N GLU A 51 27.50 -0.45 43.36
CA GLU A 51 27.55 -1.82 42.80
C GLU A 51 26.22 -2.58 42.99
N ARG A 52 25.11 -1.93 42.66
CA ARG A 52 23.77 -2.49 42.82
C ARG A 52 23.67 -3.88 42.20
N VAL A 53 22.97 -4.77 42.88
CA VAL A 53 22.69 -6.14 42.41
C VAL A 53 21.19 -6.32 42.20
N GLU A 54 20.80 -6.84 41.04
CA GLU A 54 19.39 -7.07 40.70
C GLU A 54 19.16 -8.44 40.07
N LYS A 55 17.95 -8.99 40.25
CA LYS A 55 17.49 -10.20 39.57
C LYS A 55 16.59 -9.86 38.39
N VAL A 56 17.13 -9.94 37.17
CA VAL A 56 16.45 -9.54 35.94
C VAL A 56 16.09 -10.74 35.06
N PRO A 57 15.07 -10.61 34.19
CA PRO A 57 14.86 -11.56 33.11
C PRO A 57 16.01 -11.51 32.11
N GLY A 58 16.42 -12.66 31.56
CA GLY A 58 17.47 -12.73 30.54
C GLY A 58 17.17 -11.98 29.24
N SER A 59 15.93 -11.58 29.00
CA SER A 59 15.55 -10.72 27.88
C SER A 59 16.06 -9.28 28.02
N ARG A 60 16.43 -8.86 29.23
CA ARG A 60 16.98 -7.52 29.49
C ARG A 60 18.46 -7.39 29.15
N LEU A 61 19.16 -8.52 29.01
CA LEU A 61 20.54 -8.55 28.54
C LEU A 61 20.54 -8.78 27.02
N ARG A 62 20.95 -7.74 26.30
CA ARG A 62 20.79 -7.65 24.85
C ARG A 62 21.93 -8.34 24.12
N VAL A 63 23.16 -7.89 24.37
CA VAL A 63 24.39 -8.35 23.72
C VAL A 63 25.53 -8.42 24.74
N PRO A 64 26.60 -9.20 24.47
CA PRO A 64 27.86 -9.09 25.21
C PRO A 64 28.39 -7.66 25.21
N TRP A 65 29.05 -7.23 26.29
CA TRP A 65 29.49 -5.84 26.42
C TRP A 65 30.44 -5.39 25.31
N GLY A 66 31.26 -6.31 24.77
CA GLY A 66 32.14 -6.03 23.63
C GLY A 66 31.42 -5.57 22.35
N GLU A 67 30.13 -5.88 22.22
CA GLU A 67 29.30 -5.53 21.05
C GLU A 67 28.37 -4.34 21.31
N VAL A 68 28.41 -3.75 22.51
CA VAL A 68 27.47 -2.70 22.93
C VAL A 68 27.47 -1.49 22.00
N GLY A 69 28.64 -1.10 21.47
CA GLY A 69 28.74 0.05 20.57
C GLY A 69 27.95 -0.13 19.28
N THR A 70 28.04 -1.31 18.65
CA THR A 70 27.28 -1.66 17.45
C THR A 70 25.78 -1.74 17.76
N PHE A 71 25.43 -2.33 18.91
CA PHE A 71 24.05 -2.44 19.35
C PHE A 71 23.42 -1.08 19.64
N ASP A 72 24.11 -0.18 20.34
CA ASP A 72 23.60 1.15 20.66
C ASP A 72 23.45 2.01 19.40
N ALA A 73 24.38 1.90 18.44
CA ALA A 73 24.25 2.56 17.14
C ALA A 73 23.01 2.06 16.37
N LEU A 74 22.75 0.76 16.41
CA LEU A 74 21.54 0.17 15.82
C LEU A 74 20.26 0.68 16.52
N MET A 75 20.24 0.72 17.85
CA MET A 75 19.09 1.24 18.60
C MET A 75 18.86 2.73 18.34
N ALA A 76 19.92 3.53 18.19
CA ALA A 76 19.83 4.93 17.81
C ALA A 76 19.24 5.11 16.39
N ASN A 77 19.60 4.23 15.45
CA ASN A 77 19.01 4.22 14.12
C ASN A 77 17.51 3.89 14.14
N TRP A 78 17.10 2.88 14.92
CA TRP A 78 15.69 2.56 15.11
C TRP A 78 14.93 3.73 15.72
N GLN A 79 15.49 4.39 16.73
CA GLN A 79 14.87 5.55 17.35
C GLN A 79 14.75 6.73 16.37
N ARG A 80 15.73 6.95 15.50
CA ARG A 80 15.70 8.02 14.49
C ARG A 80 14.56 7.84 13.48
N ILE A 81 14.23 6.60 13.11
CA ILE A 81 13.14 6.35 12.15
C ILE A 81 11.75 6.26 12.80
N ASP A 82 11.68 6.26 14.14
CA ASP A 82 10.44 6.16 14.94
C ASP A 82 9.79 7.53 15.22
N ASP A 83 10.37 8.63 14.71
CA ASP A 83 9.93 9.99 15.01
C ASP A 83 8.53 10.33 14.45
N LEU A 84 8.05 9.58 13.44
CA LEU A 84 6.74 9.78 12.83
C LEU A 84 5.91 8.50 12.87
N SER A 85 4.84 8.52 13.67
CA SER A 85 3.83 7.48 13.68
C SER A 85 2.74 7.78 12.65
N LEU A 86 2.40 6.78 11.86
CA LEU A 86 1.24 6.85 10.97
C LEU A 86 -0.05 6.84 11.78
N ASP A 87 -1.08 7.51 11.28
CA ASP A 87 -2.42 7.34 11.83
C ASP A 87 -3.05 6.01 11.40
N HIS A 88 -4.14 5.61 12.06
CA HIS A 88 -4.76 4.31 11.79
C HIS A 88 -5.28 4.15 10.35
N THR A 89 -5.65 5.26 9.69
CA THR A 89 -6.10 5.25 8.29
C THR A 89 -4.93 5.04 7.35
N GLU A 90 -3.82 5.74 7.62
CA GLU A 90 -2.56 5.61 6.89
C GLU A 90 -1.99 4.20 7.01
N GLU A 91 -1.89 3.66 8.24
CA GLU A 91 -1.44 2.28 8.48
C GLU A 91 -2.28 1.27 7.69
N ALA A 92 -3.60 1.39 7.75
CA ALA A 92 -4.50 0.49 7.02
C ALA A 92 -4.36 0.58 5.49
N CYS A 93 -4.12 1.78 4.94
CA CYS A 93 -3.83 1.94 3.51
C CYS A 93 -2.49 1.33 3.13
N VAL A 94 -1.46 1.51 3.97
CA VAL A 94 -0.12 0.93 3.73
C VAL A 94 -0.21 -0.59 3.68
N GLU A 95 -0.84 -1.22 4.68
CA GLU A 95 -1.05 -2.68 4.71
C GLU A 95 -1.72 -3.19 3.44
N GLU A 96 -2.75 -2.48 2.99
CA GLU A 96 -3.54 -2.82 1.82
C GLU A 96 -2.75 -2.75 0.52
N ILE A 97 -1.92 -1.71 0.36
CA ILE A 97 -1.06 -1.55 -0.82
C ILE A 97 0.08 -2.56 -0.83
N PHE A 98 0.63 -2.93 0.32
CA PHE A 98 1.56 -4.05 0.39
C PHE A 98 0.88 -5.35 -0.05
N GLY A 99 -0.31 -5.65 0.46
CA GLY A 99 -1.07 -6.82 0.04
C GLY A 99 -1.44 -6.86 -1.45
N LEU A 100 -1.63 -5.69 -2.08
CA LEU A 100 -2.05 -5.57 -3.48
C LEU A 100 -0.89 -5.51 -4.48
N LEU A 101 0.14 -4.69 -4.21
CA LEU A 101 1.15 -4.29 -5.19
C LEU A 101 2.58 -4.75 -4.84
N ILE A 102 2.91 -4.91 -3.55
CA ILE A 102 4.29 -5.11 -3.09
C ILE A 102 4.40 -6.46 -2.40
N SER A 103 4.94 -7.44 -3.11
CA SER A 103 5.22 -8.76 -2.53
C SER A 103 6.31 -8.67 -1.46
N ASP A 104 6.16 -9.48 -0.39
CA ASP A 104 7.13 -9.62 0.70
C ASP A 104 8.57 -9.93 0.23
N ASP A 105 8.74 -10.58 -0.93
CA ASP A 105 10.05 -10.86 -1.53
C ASP A 105 10.76 -9.59 -2.07
N VAL A 106 10.00 -8.52 -2.30
CA VAL A 106 10.50 -7.22 -2.80
C VAL A 106 10.73 -6.27 -1.64
N ALA A 107 9.72 -6.13 -0.77
CA ALA A 107 9.83 -5.36 0.46
C ALA A 107 8.79 -5.88 1.47
N GLU A 108 9.17 -5.87 2.75
CA GLU A 108 8.35 -6.38 3.86
C GLU A 108 7.99 -5.25 4.82
N LEU A 109 6.74 -5.19 5.25
CA LEU A 109 6.27 -4.26 6.28
C LEU A 109 6.61 -4.82 7.67
N LEU A 110 7.32 -4.03 8.47
CA LEU A 110 7.73 -4.39 9.82
C LEU A 110 6.73 -3.87 10.86
N TRP A 111 6.46 -4.72 11.85
CA TRP A 111 5.61 -4.41 13.02
C TRP A 111 6.43 -4.09 14.27
N SER A 112 7.72 -4.39 14.23
CA SER A 112 8.65 -4.25 15.34
C SER A 112 10.07 -4.18 14.79
N PRO A 113 10.96 -3.34 15.35
CA PRO A 113 10.75 -2.49 16.53
C PRO A 113 9.92 -1.23 16.27
N VAL A 114 9.81 -0.78 15.01
CA VAL A 114 9.01 0.38 14.59
C VAL A 114 7.86 -0.09 13.71
N SER A 115 6.63 0.34 14.01
CA SER A 115 5.43 -0.01 13.23
C SER A 115 5.47 0.67 11.87
N CYS A 116 5.11 -0.07 10.81
CA CYS A 116 5.09 0.40 9.43
C CYS A 116 6.44 0.85 8.86
N ALA A 117 7.56 0.46 9.47
CA ALA A 117 8.86 0.54 8.80
C ALA A 117 8.92 -0.48 7.66
N THR A 118 9.68 -0.21 6.60
CA THR A 118 9.80 -1.12 5.44
C THR A 118 11.21 -1.69 5.35
N ASP A 119 11.34 -3.02 5.28
CA ASP A 119 12.57 -3.71 4.93
C ASP A 119 12.61 -3.97 3.41
N ILE A 120 13.47 -3.28 2.68
CA ILE A 120 13.57 -3.38 1.21
C ILE A 120 14.58 -4.48 0.84
N HIS A 121 14.10 -5.51 0.14
CA HIS A 121 14.89 -6.68 -0.26
C HIS A 121 15.37 -6.59 -1.72
N ASP A 122 14.53 -6.06 -2.62
CA ASP A 122 14.83 -5.89 -4.05
C ASP A 122 14.51 -4.47 -4.52
N ARG A 123 15.54 -3.61 -4.53
CA ARG A 123 15.42 -2.21 -4.98
C ARG A 123 15.07 -2.09 -6.45
N ALA A 124 15.55 -2.99 -7.31
CA ALA A 124 15.34 -2.88 -8.76
C ALA A 124 13.87 -3.16 -9.10
N ARG A 125 13.32 -4.24 -8.54
CA ARG A 125 11.91 -4.57 -8.72
C ARG A 125 11.00 -3.54 -8.06
N LEU A 126 11.40 -2.96 -6.93
CA LEU A 126 10.66 -1.87 -6.32
C LEU A 126 10.62 -0.62 -7.22
N CYS A 127 11.71 -0.29 -7.92
CA CYS A 127 11.70 0.81 -8.91
C CYS A 127 10.69 0.58 -10.05
N GLU A 128 10.49 -0.66 -10.47
CA GLU A 128 9.49 -1.02 -11.48
C GLU A 128 8.05 -0.83 -10.96
N ILE A 129 7.80 -1.17 -9.68
CA ILE A 129 6.47 -1.03 -9.05
C ILE A 129 6.10 0.44 -8.83
N ILE A 130 7.05 1.29 -8.45
CA ILE A 130 6.77 2.72 -8.21
C ILE A 130 6.91 3.59 -9.46
N ASP A 131 7.29 3.00 -10.61
CA ASP A 131 7.63 3.69 -11.86
C ASP A 131 8.60 4.87 -11.65
N GLY A 132 9.66 4.64 -10.87
CA GLY A 132 10.57 5.69 -10.44
C GLY A 132 11.76 5.18 -9.62
N PRO A 133 12.77 6.02 -9.37
CA PRO A 133 13.94 5.62 -8.60
C PRO A 133 13.63 5.60 -7.10
N VAL A 134 13.87 4.45 -6.45
CA VAL A 134 13.75 4.32 -4.99
C VAL A 134 14.66 5.30 -4.25
N ASP A 135 15.78 5.69 -4.85
CA ASP A 135 16.72 6.66 -4.27
C ASP A 135 16.09 8.05 -4.03
N ASP A 136 15.08 8.45 -4.81
CA ASP A 136 14.35 9.71 -4.56
C ASP A 136 13.53 9.63 -3.27
N ILE A 137 12.93 8.47 -2.98
CA ILE A 137 12.23 8.22 -1.71
C ILE A 137 13.24 8.21 -0.56
N LEU A 138 14.36 7.50 -0.72
CA LEU A 138 15.43 7.45 0.28
C LEU A 138 16.05 8.83 0.56
N ALA A 139 16.08 9.73 -0.43
CA ALA A 139 16.52 11.11 -0.24
C ALA A 139 15.51 11.98 0.52
N SER A 140 14.24 11.58 0.53
CA SER A 140 13.12 12.34 1.13
C SER A 140 12.77 11.92 2.56
N ALA A 141 13.28 10.79 3.04
CA ALA A 141 12.90 10.18 4.30
C ALA A 141 14.09 9.58 5.06
N GLU A 142 13.91 9.33 6.36
CA GLU A 142 14.92 8.67 7.17
C GLU A 142 14.99 7.17 6.84
N TRP A 143 16.21 6.64 6.77
CA TRP A 143 16.49 5.22 6.56
C TRP A 143 17.87 4.85 7.10
N PHE A 144 18.16 3.55 7.17
CA PHE A 144 19.49 3.03 7.46
C PHE A 144 19.67 1.61 6.93
N ASP A 145 20.93 1.17 6.83
CA ASP A 145 21.25 -0.21 6.45
C ASP A 145 21.31 -1.14 7.67
N HIS A 146 20.67 -2.29 7.55
CA HIS A 146 20.70 -3.37 8.54
C HIS A 146 20.86 -4.71 7.84
N GLY A 147 21.96 -5.43 8.11
CA GLY A 147 22.18 -6.77 7.53
C GLY A 147 22.28 -6.79 6.00
N GLY A 148 22.74 -5.69 5.38
CA GLY A 148 22.80 -5.54 3.93
C GLY A 148 21.46 -5.23 3.26
N ARG A 149 20.41 -4.98 4.06
CA ARG A 149 19.10 -4.53 3.61
C ARG A 149 18.84 -3.10 4.07
N THR A 150 17.90 -2.45 3.42
CA THR A 150 17.58 -1.04 3.70
C THR A 150 16.28 -0.97 4.46
N ILE A 151 16.36 -0.39 5.66
CA ILE A 151 15.22 -0.14 6.52
C ILE A 151 14.78 1.31 6.33
N LEU A 152 13.56 1.49 5.86
CA LEU A 152 12.92 2.77 5.61
C LEU A 152 11.97 3.13 6.76
N SER A 153 11.96 4.40 7.14
CA SER A 153 11.02 4.95 8.13
C SER A 153 9.56 4.85 7.68
N PRO A 154 8.59 4.89 8.60
CA PRO A 154 7.16 4.90 8.25
C PRO A 154 6.77 6.07 7.34
N ALA A 155 7.40 7.23 7.51
CA ALA A 155 7.23 8.37 6.61
C ALA A 155 7.68 8.04 5.17
N GLY A 156 8.81 7.35 5.03
CA GLY A 156 9.27 6.87 3.73
C GLY A 156 8.38 5.77 3.15
N THR A 157 7.84 4.89 4.01
CA THR A 157 6.85 3.89 3.61
C THR A 157 5.62 4.56 2.98
N LEU A 158 5.13 5.67 3.53
CA LEU A 158 4.04 6.44 2.94
C LEU A 158 4.37 6.95 1.54
N HIS A 159 5.53 7.59 1.36
CA HIS A 159 5.95 8.07 0.04
C HIS A 159 6.07 6.92 -0.98
N LEU A 160 6.53 5.76 -0.52
CA LEU A 160 6.65 4.56 -1.33
C LEU A 160 5.28 4.04 -1.78
N VAL A 161 4.31 3.89 -0.87
CA VAL A 161 2.97 3.41 -1.24
C VAL A 161 2.19 4.44 -2.06
N GLU A 162 2.38 5.74 -1.83
CA GLU A 162 1.79 6.80 -2.66
C GLU A 162 2.34 6.72 -4.09
N ALA A 163 3.65 6.55 -4.26
CA ALA A 163 4.26 6.37 -5.58
C ALA A 163 3.75 5.09 -6.28
N ALA A 164 3.63 3.98 -5.55
CA ALA A 164 3.06 2.73 -6.09
C ALA A 164 1.59 2.90 -6.53
N CYS A 165 0.77 3.60 -5.74
CA CYS A 165 -0.61 3.92 -6.11
C CYS A 165 -0.68 4.79 -7.37
N HIS A 166 0.23 5.77 -7.48
CA HIS A 166 0.30 6.65 -8.64
C HIS A 166 0.69 5.91 -9.92
N ALA A 167 1.59 4.92 -9.82
CA ALA A 167 2.03 4.08 -10.93
C ALA A 167 0.95 3.07 -11.36
N HIS A 168 0.15 2.56 -10.41
CA HIS A 168 -0.84 1.51 -10.66
C HIS A 168 -2.28 1.90 -10.26
N PRO A 169 -2.82 3.04 -10.73
CA PRO A 169 -4.06 3.58 -10.21
C PRO A 169 -5.28 2.70 -10.54
N THR A 170 -5.28 2.00 -11.67
CA THR A 170 -6.41 1.12 -12.04
C THR A 170 -6.60 -0.01 -11.05
N LEU A 171 -5.52 -0.70 -10.64
CA LEU A 171 -5.61 -1.81 -9.68
C LEU A 171 -6.13 -1.34 -8.31
N VAL A 172 -5.65 -0.17 -7.86
CA VAL A 172 -6.08 0.41 -6.58
C VAL A 172 -7.53 0.86 -6.63
N LEU A 173 -7.97 1.52 -7.72
CA LEU A 173 -9.34 1.99 -7.85
C LEU A 173 -10.35 0.85 -8.01
N ASP A 174 -9.98 -0.23 -8.72
CA ASP A 174 -10.79 -1.44 -8.81
C ASP A 174 -10.99 -2.08 -7.43
N LEU A 175 -9.93 -2.15 -6.61
CA LEU A 175 -10.01 -2.62 -5.22
C LEU A 175 -10.96 -1.73 -4.40
N VAL A 176 -10.82 -0.41 -4.47
CA VAL A 176 -11.69 0.53 -3.73
C VAL A 176 -13.16 0.33 -4.09
N ILE A 177 -13.47 0.13 -5.38
CA ILE A 177 -14.84 -0.10 -5.84
C ILE A 177 -15.40 -1.43 -5.32
N GLU A 178 -14.60 -2.50 -5.37
CA GLU A 178 -14.98 -3.79 -4.82
C GLU A 178 -15.31 -3.66 -3.32
N GLN A 179 -14.47 -2.98 -2.56
CA GLN A 179 -14.67 -2.76 -1.14
C GLN A 179 -15.90 -1.90 -0.84
N GLU A 180 -16.12 -0.81 -1.58
CA GLU A 180 -17.32 0.01 -1.43
C GLU A 180 -18.60 -0.78 -1.76
N ALA A 181 -18.54 -1.69 -2.73
CA ALA A 181 -19.65 -2.60 -3.02
C ALA A 181 -19.92 -3.56 -1.84
N GLN A 182 -18.87 -4.07 -1.21
CA GLN A 182 -18.96 -4.90 0.00
C GLN A 182 -19.54 -4.08 1.17
N SER A 183 -18.97 -2.92 1.51
CA SER A 183 -19.46 -2.05 2.58
C SER A 183 -20.91 -1.63 2.34
N ARG A 184 -21.29 -1.29 1.10
CA ARG A 184 -22.70 -0.98 0.74
C ARG A 184 -23.64 -2.16 0.99
N ARG A 185 -23.20 -3.40 0.74
CA ARG A 185 -23.97 -4.60 1.05
C ARG A 185 -24.12 -4.75 2.57
N LYS A 186 -23.03 -4.62 3.33
CA LYS A 186 -23.03 -4.71 4.79
C LYS A 186 -23.91 -3.64 5.44
N CYS A 187 -23.85 -2.39 4.97
CA CYS A 187 -24.73 -1.31 5.46
C CYS A 187 -26.22 -1.53 5.15
N LYS A 188 -26.58 -2.44 4.24
CA LYS A 188 -27.99 -2.77 3.94
C LYS A 188 -28.50 -3.94 4.76
N PHE A 189 -27.66 -4.94 5.00
CA PHE A 189 -28.10 -6.24 5.53
C PHE A 189 -27.44 -6.61 6.86
N GLY A 190 -26.49 -5.82 7.35
CA GLY A 190 -25.54 -6.25 8.36
C GLY A 190 -24.53 -7.22 7.75
N ASP A 191 -23.70 -7.81 8.60
CA ASP A 191 -22.79 -8.87 8.19
C ASP A 191 -22.80 -10.02 9.21
N GLU A 192 -22.58 -11.23 8.73
CA GLU A 192 -22.55 -12.44 9.55
C GLU A 192 -21.19 -13.11 9.42
N HIS A 193 -20.40 -13.05 10.49
CA HIS A 193 -19.09 -13.68 10.52
C HIS A 193 -19.09 -14.83 11.54
N ARG A 194 -18.61 -15.99 11.10
CA ARG A 194 -18.32 -17.10 12.02
C ARG A 194 -16.96 -16.87 12.67
N VAL A 195 -16.96 -16.76 13.99
CA VAL A 195 -15.74 -16.77 14.80
C VAL A 195 -15.71 -18.09 15.57
N GLY A 196 -15.01 -19.08 15.01
CA GLY A 196 -14.99 -20.44 15.57
C GLY A 196 -16.36 -21.13 15.46
N ARG A 197 -16.97 -21.48 16.60
CA ARG A 197 -18.32 -22.07 16.65
C ARG A 197 -19.44 -21.04 16.78
N ASP A 198 -19.13 -19.79 17.08
CA ASP A 198 -20.14 -18.75 17.32
C ASP A 198 -20.31 -17.88 16.08
N SER A 199 -21.56 -17.59 15.71
CA SER A 199 -21.90 -16.58 14.72
C SER A 199 -22.02 -15.23 15.41
N ARG A 200 -21.21 -14.26 14.99
CA ARG A 200 -21.40 -12.85 15.35
C ARG A 200 -22.02 -12.14 14.16
N SER A 201 -23.18 -11.53 14.39
CA SER A 201 -23.85 -10.68 13.40
C SER A 201 -23.68 -9.22 13.78
N THR A 202 -23.29 -8.39 12.83
CA THR A 202 -23.31 -6.93 12.95
C THR A 202 -24.61 -6.39 12.38
N THR A 203 -25.09 -5.27 12.92
CA THR A 203 -26.32 -4.64 12.39
C THR A 203 -25.97 -3.68 11.25
N PRO A 204 -26.91 -3.42 10.32
CA PRO A 204 -26.72 -2.42 9.26
C PRO A 204 -26.25 -1.05 9.76
N GLU A 205 -26.77 -0.58 10.90
CA GLU A 205 -26.43 0.71 11.49
C GLU A 205 -24.99 0.75 12.01
N TRP A 206 -24.53 -0.36 12.60
CA TRP A 206 -23.15 -0.49 13.06
C TRP A 206 -22.19 -0.48 11.87
N GLU A 207 -22.50 -1.23 10.82
CA GLU A 207 -21.73 -1.27 9.58
C GLU A 207 -21.66 0.12 8.91
N TYR A 208 -22.74 0.89 8.94
CA TYR A 208 -22.73 2.25 8.41
C TYR A 208 -21.87 3.23 9.24
N ASP A 209 -21.90 3.13 10.57
CA ASP A 209 -21.03 3.94 11.43
C ASP A 209 -19.56 3.54 11.27
N TRP A 210 -19.27 2.25 11.12
CA TRP A 210 -17.94 1.73 10.80
C TRP A 210 -17.43 2.28 9.47
N TYR A 211 -18.22 2.13 8.40
CA TYR A 211 -17.90 2.65 7.07
C TYR A 211 -17.56 4.15 7.11
N ARG A 212 -18.37 4.94 7.81
CA ARG A 212 -18.16 6.39 7.90
C ARG A 212 -16.87 6.76 8.63
N ARG A 213 -16.46 5.99 9.65
CA ARG A 213 -15.30 6.29 10.49
C ARG A 213 -13.99 5.72 9.96
N HIS A 214 -14.04 4.57 9.28
CA HIS A 214 -12.85 3.79 8.93
C HIS A 214 -12.72 3.59 7.42
N ASP A 215 -13.69 2.91 6.79
CA ASP A 215 -13.59 2.55 5.37
C ASP A 215 -13.57 3.79 4.46
N ARG A 216 -14.45 4.77 4.71
CA ARG A 216 -14.56 5.96 3.85
C ARG A 216 -13.27 6.79 3.86
N PRO A 217 -12.70 7.19 5.01
CA PRO A 217 -11.39 7.88 5.02
C PRO A 217 -10.31 7.12 4.25
N ARG A 218 -10.25 5.79 4.43
CA ARG A 218 -9.29 4.92 3.73
C ARG A 218 -9.47 4.95 2.21
N HIS A 219 -10.69 4.78 1.73
CA HIS A 219 -11.00 4.81 0.29
C HIS A 219 -10.71 6.18 -0.34
N GLU A 220 -10.99 7.28 0.36
CA GLU A 220 -10.67 8.62 -0.12
C GLU A 220 -9.16 8.87 -0.17
N LEU A 221 -8.39 8.36 0.81
CA LEU A 221 -6.93 8.46 0.83
C LEU A 221 -6.30 7.68 -0.34
N LEU A 222 -6.76 6.45 -0.60
CA LEU A 222 -6.30 5.66 -1.74
C LEU A 222 -6.60 6.36 -3.08
N ARG A 223 -7.79 6.98 -3.23
CA ARG A 223 -8.10 7.81 -4.41
C ARG A 223 -7.18 9.01 -4.52
N GLN A 224 -6.87 9.67 -3.41
CA GLN A 224 -5.97 10.80 -3.38
C GLN A 224 -4.58 10.41 -3.89
N TRP A 225 -4.01 9.29 -3.43
CA TRP A 225 -2.71 8.79 -3.86
C TRP A 225 -2.66 8.40 -5.35
N CYS A 226 -3.75 7.86 -5.90
CA CYS A 226 -3.86 7.60 -7.34
C CYS A 226 -3.81 8.89 -8.19
N GLY A 227 -4.16 10.03 -7.59
CA GLY A 227 -4.18 11.33 -8.24
C GLY A 227 -5.47 11.62 -9.01
N HIS A 228 -5.87 12.91 -8.99
CA HIS A 228 -7.16 13.37 -9.50
C HIS A 228 -7.45 12.98 -10.96
N ARG A 229 -6.43 13.00 -11.83
CA ARG A 229 -6.60 12.66 -13.25
C ARG A 229 -6.96 11.19 -13.45
N ALA A 230 -6.28 10.29 -12.73
CA ALA A 230 -6.53 8.86 -12.83
C ALA A 230 -7.91 8.50 -12.29
N VAL A 231 -8.27 9.03 -11.11
CA VAL A 231 -9.60 8.88 -10.51
C VAL A 231 -10.69 9.34 -11.48
N THR A 232 -10.60 10.58 -11.97
CA THR A 232 -11.62 11.15 -12.87
C THR A 232 -11.73 10.35 -14.17
N HIS A 233 -10.61 9.89 -14.73
CA HIS A 233 -10.62 9.07 -15.93
C HIS A 233 -11.31 7.73 -15.68
N HIS A 234 -10.96 7.05 -14.59
CA HIS A 234 -11.50 5.75 -14.23
C HIS A 234 -13.00 5.80 -13.92
N GLU A 235 -13.44 6.80 -13.13
CA GLU A 235 -14.87 7.02 -12.84
C GLU A 235 -15.68 7.30 -14.12
N ARG A 236 -15.13 8.12 -15.03
CA ARG A 236 -15.79 8.39 -16.32
C ARG A 236 -15.86 7.15 -17.20
N PHE A 237 -14.80 6.35 -17.22
CA PHE A 237 -14.75 5.09 -17.95
C PHE A 237 -15.86 4.15 -17.44
N LEU A 238 -15.92 3.90 -16.13
CA LEU A 238 -16.94 3.04 -15.54
C LEU A 238 -18.36 3.59 -15.71
N ALA A 239 -18.55 4.91 -15.59
CA ALA A 239 -19.85 5.52 -15.85
C ALA A 239 -20.30 5.32 -17.31
N ALA A 240 -19.37 5.45 -18.26
CA ALA A 240 -19.66 5.21 -19.67
C ALA A 240 -19.97 3.73 -19.95
N GLU A 241 -19.24 2.79 -19.34
CA GLU A 241 -19.54 1.36 -19.45
C GLU A 241 -20.91 1.01 -18.84
N ALA A 242 -21.20 1.52 -17.64
CA ALA A 242 -22.47 1.30 -16.97
C ALA A 242 -23.65 1.87 -17.77
N GLU A 243 -23.50 3.05 -18.35
CA GLU A 243 -24.53 3.67 -19.18
C GLU A 243 -24.72 2.91 -20.50
N THR A 244 -23.64 2.48 -21.15
CA THR A 244 -23.71 1.65 -22.36
C THR A 244 -24.46 0.35 -22.07
N HIS A 245 -24.14 -0.31 -20.95
CA HIS A 245 -24.84 -1.52 -20.53
C HIS A 245 -26.34 -1.28 -20.24
N ARG A 246 -26.66 -0.16 -19.57
CA ARG A 246 -28.04 0.24 -19.29
C ARG A 246 -28.83 0.48 -20.58
N LEU A 247 -28.21 1.13 -21.58
CA LEU A 247 -28.82 1.37 -22.89
C LEU A 247 -29.00 0.07 -23.67
N ASP A 248 -28.03 -0.84 -23.66
CA ASP A 248 -28.14 -2.16 -24.30
C ASP A 248 -29.35 -2.96 -23.75
N ILE A 249 -29.57 -2.95 -22.43
CA ILE A 249 -30.73 -3.57 -21.79
C ILE A 249 -32.03 -2.90 -22.26
N LEU A 250 -32.10 -1.56 -22.22
CA LEU A 250 -33.30 -0.83 -22.62
C LEU A 250 -33.64 -1.04 -24.09
N ILE A 251 -32.66 -1.05 -24.98
CA ILE A 251 -32.85 -1.33 -26.41
C ILE A 251 -33.37 -2.75 -26.59
N THR A 252 -32.79 -3.72 -25.88
CA THR A 252 -33.26 -5.11 -25.92
C THR A 252 -34.73 -5.22 -25.49
N ASP A 253 -35.13 -4.51 -24.44
CA ASP A 253 -36.52 -4.54 -23.97
C ASP A 253 -37.48 -3.80 -24.90
N LEU A 254 -37.04 -2.69 -25.53
CA LEU A 254 -37.80 -1.99 -26.57
C LEU A 254 -38.01 -2.86 -27.82
N LEU A 255 -36.97 -3.57 -28.26
CA LEU A 255 -37.06 -4.49 -29.39
C LEU A 255 -38.06 -5.62 -29.12
N LYS A 256 -38.03 -6.21 -27.92
CA LYS A 256 -39.03 -7.20 -27.48
C LYS A 256 -40.45 -6.62 -27.45
N ALA A 257 -40.61 -5.37 -27.00
CA ALA A 257 -41.91 -4.72 -26.97
C ALA A 257 -42.48 -4.49 -28.38
N LEU A 258 -41.64 -4.06 -29.34
CA LEU A 258 -42.03 -3.92 -30.75
C LEU A 258 -42.41 -5.26 -31.38
N ASP A 259 -41.65 -6.31 -31.08
CA ASP A 259 -41.93 -7.67 -31.55
C ASP A 259 -43.29 -8.17 -31.05
N ASN A 260 -43.59 -7.94 -29.76
CA ASN A 260 -44.89 -8.28 -29.16
C ASN A 260 -46.08 -7.50 -29.74
N LEU A 261 -45.83 -6.32 -30.32
CA LEU A 261 -46.84 -5.50 -31.00
C LEU A 261 -47.05 -5.90 -32.47
N GLY A 262 -46.27 -6.86 -32.98
CA GLY A 262 -46.32 -7.32 -34.37
C GLY A 262 -45.46 -6.51 -35.34
N GLU A 263 -44.66 -5.54 -34.84
CA GLU A 263 -43.79 -4.67 -35.64
C GLU A 263 -42.41 -5.33 -35.90
N HIS A 264 -42.43 -6.61 -36.33
CA HIS A 264 -41.24 -7.46 -36.47
C HIS A 264 -40.18 -6.87 -37.43
N GLU A 265 -40.60 -6.27 -38.53
CA GLU A 265 -39.68 -5.66 -39.51
C GLU A 265 -38.95 -4.45 -38.92
N GLN A 266 -39.65 -3.62 -38.13
CA GLN A 266 -39.05 -2.46 -37.48
C GLN A 266 -38.08 -2.88 -36.37
N ALA A 267 -38.46 -3.89 -35.57
CA ALA A 267 -37.58 -4.45 -34.54
C ALA A 267 -36.29 -5.02 -35.18
N THR A 268 -36.40 -5.78 -36.26
CA THR A 268 -35.24 -6.34 -36.97
C THR A 268 -34.33 -5.24 -37.49
N ARG A 269 -34.89 -4.21 -38.16
CA ARG A 269 -34.11 -3.09 -38.69
C ARG A 269 -33.34 -2.35 -37.59
N PHE A 270 -33.98 -2.07 -36.46
CA PHE A 270 -33.33 -1.36 -35.34
C PHE A 270 -32.27 -2.21 -34.65
N ALA A 271 -32.46 -3.54 -34.56
CA ALA A 271 -31.44 -4.44 -34.04
C ALA A 271 -30.18 -4.45 -34.94
N GLU A 272 -30.37 -4.50 -36.26
CA GLU A 272 -29.27 -4.44 -37.24
C GLU A 272 -28.54 -3.09 -37.20
N GLU A 273 -29.27 -1.98 -37.11
CA GLU A 273 -28.69 -0.63 -36.99
C GLU A 273 -27.87 -0.48 -35.70
N HIS A 274 -28.40 -0.96 -34.58
CA HIS A 274 -27.71 -0.95 -33.29
C HIS A 274 -26.37 -1.70 -33.34
N GLU A 275 -26.33 -2.88 -33.94
CA GLU A 275 -25.10 -3.66 -34.03
C GLU A 275 -24.10 -3.06 -35.03
N ARG A 276 -24.59 -2.55 -36.18
CA ARG A 276 -23.73 -1.95 -37.20
C ARG A 276 -23.06 -0.66 -36.71
N ASP A 277 -23.82 0.20 -36.05
CA ASP A 277 -23.38 1.54 -35.67
C ASP A 277 -22.85 1.59 -34.22
N ARG A 278 -22.57 0.41 -33.64
CA ARG A 278 -22.03 0.27 -32.28
C ARG A 278 -20.69 0.99 -32.15
N ILE A 279 -20.62 1.91 -31.19
CA ILE A 279 -19.38 2.59 -30.85
C ILE A 279 -18.49 1.62 -30.09
N THR A 280 -17.31 1.35 -30.63
CA THR A 280 -16.29 0.47 -30.04
C THR A 280 -14.97 1.23 -29.93
N PRO A 281 -14.00 0.75 -29.12
CA PRO A 281 -12.67 1.33 -29.09
C PRO A 281 -11.97 1.35 -30.47
N HIS A 282 -12.39 0.52 -31.42
CA HIS A 282 -11.87 0.52 -32.78
C HIS A 282 -12.50 1.64 -33.62
N THR A 283 -13.82 1.79 -33.58
CA THR A 283 -14.55 2.80 -34.39
C THR A 283 -14.36 4.22 -33.89
N MET A 284 -14.00 4.41 -32.61
CA MET A 284 -13.69 5.72 -32.03
C MET A 284 -12.29 6.25 -32.40
N ARG A 285 -11.35 5.38 -32.81
CA ARG A 285 -9.99 5.83 -33.18
C ARG A 285 -10.05 6.77 -34.38
N PRO A 286 -9.23 7.84 -34.39
CA PRO A 286 -9.17 8.74 -35.53
C PRO A 286 -8.77 7.97 -36.79
N VAL A 287 -9.60 8.07 -37.82
CA VAL A 287 -9.30 7.47 -39.13
C VAL A 287 -8.17 8.26 -39.76
N VAL A 288 -7.04 7.60 -40.01
CA VAL A 288 -5.93 8.21 -40.76
C VAL A 288 -6.34 8.26 -42.22
N GLU A 289 -6.66 9.47 -42.70
CA GLU A 289 -6.97 9.69 -44.11
C GLU A 289 -5.74 9.48 -45.00
N ARG A 290 -5.98 9.10 -46.26
CA ARG A 290 -4.90 9.00 -47.25
C ARG A 290 -4.22 10.37 -47.42
N PRO A 291 -2.92 10.41 -47.76
CA PRO A 291 -2.27 11.66 -48.16
C PRO A 291 -3.06 12.36 -49.28
N LEU A 292 -3.23 13.68 -49.14
CA LEU A 292 -3.82 14.51 -50.19
C LEU A 292 -2.98 14.38 -51.46
N HIS A 293 -3.64 14.20 -52.59
CA HIS A 293 -2.96 14.25 -53.89
C HIS A 293 -2.41 15.67 -54.09
N PRO A 294 -1.24 15.89 -54.73
CA PRO A 294 -0.68 17.23 -54.94
C PRO A 294 -1.62 18.25 -55.59
N SER A 295 -2.63 17.80 -56.35
CA SER A 295 -3.67 18.65 -56.93
C SER A 295 -4.78 19.07 -55.95
N GLU A 296 -4.94 18.36 -54.83
CA GLU A 296 -5.88 18.65 -53.75
C GLU A 296 -5.27 19.61 -52.71
N ILE A 297 -3.94 19.79 -52.74
CA ILE A 297 -3.22 20.70 -51.85
C ILE A 297 -3.43 22.15 -52.35
N PRO A 298 -4.00 23.06 -51.54
CA PRO A 298 -4.24 24.43 -51.96
C PRO A 298 -2.92 25.13 -52.32
N VAL A 299 -2.82 25.60 -53.56
CA VAL A 299 -1.64 26.32 -54.06
C VAL A 299 -1.64 27.73 -53.45
N ARG A 300 -0.65 28.01 -52.61
CA ARG A 300 -0.38 29.36 -52.12
C ARG A 300 0.49 30.12 -53.13
N GLU A 301 -0.12 30.97 -53.95
CA GLU A 301 0.63 31.84 -54.85
C GLU A 301 1.33 32.96 -54.07
N ILE A 302 2.65 32.87 -53.96
CA ILE A 302 3.48 33.94 -53.41
C ILE A 302 3.98 34.79 -54.57
N LYS A 303 3.48 36.03 -54.69
CA LYS A 303 3.96 36.99 -55.69
C LYS A 303 5.39 37.42 -55.37
N VAL A 304 6.37 36.80 -56.01
CA VAL A 304 7.77 37.23 -55.93
C VAL A 304 7.98 38.41 -56.89
N ARG A 305 8.40 39.57 -56.38
CA ARG A 305 8.84 40.69 -57.23
C ARG A 305 10.08 40.27 -58.01
N ARG A 306 9.97 40.14 -59.34
CA ARG A 306 11.12 39.95 -60.23
C ARG A 306 12.01 41.20 -60.17
N ARG A 307 13.13 41.13 -59.45
CA ARG A 307 14.25 42.06 -59.67
C ARG A 307 14.90 41.65 -60.99
N TRP A 308 14.78 42.50 -62.00
CA TRP A 308 15.65 42.43 -63.16
C TRP A 308 16.99 43.06 -62.78
N TRP A 309 18.06 42.45 -63.28
CA TRP A 309 19.46 42.86 -63.14
C TRP A 309 19.69 44.23 -63.78
#